data_AF-A0A3M1EKM6-F1
#
_entry.id   AF-A0A3M1EKM6-F1
#
_cell.length_a   1.000
_cell.length_b   1.000
_cell.length_c   1.000
_cell.angle_alpha   90.00
_cell.angle_beta   90.00
_cell.angle_gamma   90.00
#
_symmetry.space_group_name_H-M   'P 1'
#
loop_
_entity.id
_entity.type
_entity.pdbx_description
1 polymer ?
#
loop_
_entity_poly.entity_id
_entity_poly.type
_entity_poly.pdbx_seq_one_letter_code
_entity_poly.pdbx_strand_id
1 'polypeptide(L)'
;MRWIREHVRRPKDADYARRVLDRYRLGIRAGGAIQGVRVITGSDSCPTCRALAGEIYQPDEVPVIPIQGCTHPEGCRCAYTAVMTYET
;
A
#
# COMPACT_ATOMS: atom_id res chain seq x y z
N MET A 1 5.81 -16.31 -0.26
CA MET A 1 5.22 -14.99 0.13
C MET A 1 5.46 -14.65 1.61
N ARG A 2 6.72 -14.54 2.06
CA ARG A 2 7.06 -14.19 3.47
C ARG A 2 7.03 -12.67 3.71
N TRP A 3 7.38 -11.89 2.68
CA TRP A 3 7.49 -10.42 2.71
C TRP A 3 6.17 -9.69 2.99
N ILE A 4 5.07 -10.12 2.35
CA ILE A 4 3.74 -9.50 2.53
C ILE A 4 3.31 -9.57 3.99
N ARG A 5 3.49 -10.72 4.67
CA ARG A 5 3.08 -10.90 6.07
C ARG A 5 3.81 -9.97 7.03
N GLU A 6 5.07 -9.68 6.75
CA GLU A 6 5.89 -8.79 7.58
C GLU A 6 5.47 -7.33 7.42
N HIS A 7 5.17 -6.91 6.20
CA HIS A 7 4.83 -5.51 5.91
C HIS A 7 3.38 -5.17 6.24
N VAL A 8 2.45 -6.12 6.18
CA VAL A 8 1.03 -5.86 6.56
C VAL A 8 0.81 -5.84 8.08
N ARG A 9 1.63 -6.51 8.89
CA ARG A 9 1.36 -6.64 10.34
C ARG A 9 2.07 -5.63 11.25
N ARG A 10 3.12 -4.97 10.79
CA ARG A 10 3.85 -3.98 11.62
C ARG A 10 3.01 -2.70 11.78
N PRO A 11 2.95 -2.09 12.99
CA PRO A 11 2.43 -0.74 13.17
C PRO A 11 3.12 0.23 12.20
N LYS A 12 2.34 1.12 11.60
CA LYS A 12 2.83 2.12 10.65
C LYS A 12 3.02 3.43 11.40
N ASP A 13 4.21 3.99 11.33
CA ASP A 13 4.47 5.33 11.84
C ASP A 13 3.77 6.40 10.96
N ALA A 14 3.68 7.62 11.48
CA ALA A 14 2.96 8.72 10.83
C ALA A 14 3.50 9.10 9.45
N ASP A 15 4.77 8.81 9.18
CA ASP A 15 5.47 9.16 7.94
C ASP A 15 5.47 8.02 6.91
N TYR A 16 4.86 6.88 7.22
CA TYR A 16 4.91 5.67 6.40
C TYR A 16 4.51 5.94 4.94
N ALA A 17 3.35 6.55 4.73
CA ALA A 17 2.83 6.79 3.39
C ALA A 17 3.75 7.70 2.58
N ARG A 18 4.20 8.81 3.16
CA ARG A 18 5.13 9.73 2.53
C ARG A 18 6.40 9.00 2.07
N ARG A 19 7.08 8.30 2.98
CA ARG A 19 8.35 7.62 2.68
C ARG A 19 8.23 6.56 1.58
N VAL A 20 7.14 5.79 1.58
CA VAL A 20 6.96 4.70 0.62
C VAL A 20 6.55 5.24 -0.74
N LEU A 21 5.58 6.17 -0.77
CA LEU A 21 5.08 6.74 -2.02
C LEU A 21 6.14 7.59 -2.73
N ASP A 22 7.00 8.31 -1.99
CA ASP A 22 8.11 9.05 -2.60
C ASP A 22 9.09 8.15 -3.37
N ARG A 23 9.32 6.92 -2.87
CA ARG A 23 10.15 5.93 -3.58
C ARG A 23 9.49 5.45 -4.87
N TYR A 24 8.18 5.19 -4.84
CA TYR A 24 7.45 4.78 -6.04
C TYR A 24 7.32 5.92 -7.06
N ARG A 25 7.07 7.16 -6.61
CA ARG A 25 7.10 8.35 -7.46
C ARG A 25 8.44 8.50 -8.18
N LEU A 26 9.55 8.27 -7.48
CA LEU A 26 10.88 8.33 -8.10
C LEU A 26 11.04 7.24 -9.16
N GLY A 27 10.66 5.99 -8.85
CA GLY A 27 10.76 4.88 -9.80
C GLY A 27 9.91 5.05 -11.06
N ILE A 28 8.68 5.56 -10.91
CA ILE A 28 7.78 5.87 -12.03
C ILE A 28 8.34 7.01 -12.87
N ARG A 29 8.74 8.13 -12.24
CA ARG A 29 9.28 9.31 -12.97
C ARG A 29 10.60 9.01 -13.69
N ALA A 30 11.40 8.09 -13.19
CA ALA A 30 12.62 7.64 -13.84
C ALA A 30 12.37 6.76 -15.09
N GLY A 31 11.12 6.49 -15.46
CA GLY A 31 10.77 5.59 -16.56
C GLY A 31 11.04 4.12 -16.25
N GLY A 32 11.07 3.75 -14.97
CA GLY A 32 11.28 2.37 -14.52
C GLY A 32 10.07 1.47 -14.80
N ALA A 33 10.20 0.19 -14.45
CA ALA A 33 9.17 -0.83 -14.70
C ALA A 33 7.97 -0.79 -13.73
N ILE A 34 7.80 0.29 -12.96
CA ILE A 34 6.66 0.44 -12.04
C ILE A 34 5.52 1.12 -12.80
N GLN A 35 4.39 0.42 -12.92
CA GLN A 35 3.17 0.94 -13.56
C GLN A 35 2.28 1.71 -12.57
N GLY A 36 2.29 1.30 -11.31
CA GLY A 36 1.44 1.89 -10.29
C GLY A 36 1.69 1.32 -8.90
N VAL A 37 0.77 1.63 -8.00
CA VAL A 37 0.80 1.22 -6.60
C VAL A 37 -0.54 0.58 -6.26
N ARG A 38 -0.51 -0.53 -5.53
CA ARG A 38 -1.73 -1.14 -4.96
C ARG A 38 -1.63 -1.20 -3.44
N VAL A 39 -2.79 -1.23 -2.80
CA VAL A 39 -2.92 -1.53 -1.38
C VAL A 39 -3.03 -3.05 -1.21
N ILE A 40 -2.17 -3.64 -0.39
CA ILE A 40 -2.32 -5.02 0.08
C ILE A 40 -2.89 -4.99 1.49
N THR A 41 -3.97 -5.74 1.69
CA THR A 41 -4.62 -5.92 2.98
C THR A 41 -4.14 -7.20 3.65
N GLY A 42 -3.87 -7.17 4.95
CA GLY A 42 -3.75 -8.39 5.76
C GLY A 42 -5.07 -9.18 5.81
N SER A 43 -4.98 -10.49 6.07
CA SER A 43 -6.15 -11.39 6.15
C SER A 43 -7.19 -10.99 7.21
N ASP A 44 -6.76 -10.25 8.23
CA ASP A 44 -7.55 -9.73 9.34
C ASP A 44 -7.88 -8.24 9.21
N SER A 45 -7.58 -7.62 8.06
CA SER A 45 -7.89 -6.20 7.84
C SER A 45 -9.37 -5.91 8.02
N CYS A 46 -9.71 -4.74 8.59
CA CYS A 46 -11.10 -4.31 8.77
C CYS A 46 -11.87 -4.17 7.42
N PRO A 47 -13.22 -4.13 7.44
CA PRO A 47 -14.03 -3.98 6.23
C PRO A 47 -13.62 -2.80 5.33
N THR A 48 -13.36 -1.62 5.92
CA THR A 48 -12.90 -0.41 5.20
C THR A 48 -11.65 -0.69 4.38
N CYS A 49 -10.68 -1.38 4.96
CA CYS A 49 -9.43 -1.72 4.29
C CYS A 49 -9.64 -2.77 3.20
N ARG A 50 -10.47 -3.79 3.43
CA ARG A 50 -10.75 -4.86 2.46
C ARG A 50 -11.40 -4.35 1.18
N ALA A 51 -12.20 -3.29 1.27
CA ALA A 51 -12.83 -2.66 0.11
C ALA A 51 -11.82 -2.01 -0.86
N LEU A 52 -10.57 -1.76 -0.42
CA LEU A 52 -9.52 -1.13 -1.24
C LEU A 52 -8.61 -2.16 -1.94
N ALA A 53 -8.83 -3.45 -1.70
CA ALA A 53 -7.96 -4.49 -2.23
C ALA A 53 -8.18 -4.70 -3.74
N GLY A 54 -7.10 -4.79 -4.50
CA GLY A 54 -7.12 -5.16 -5.92
C GLY A 54 -7.07 -3.99 -6.90
N GLU A 55 -7.32 -2.77 -6.43
CA GLU A 55 -7.22 -1.56 -7.24
C GLU A 55 -5.76 -1.14 -7.47
N ILE A 56 -5.47 -0.64 -8.68
CA ILE A 56 -4.17 -0.06 -9.07
C ILE A 56 -4.34 1.45 -9.12
N TYR A 57 -3.50 2.17 -8.39
CA TYR A 57 -3.53 3.62 -8.27
C TYR A 57 -2.22 4.23 -8.79
N GLN A 58 -2.27 5.50 -9.19
CA GLN A 58 -1.07 6.32 -9.21
C GLN A 58 -0.64 6.66 -7.77
N PRO A 59 0.67 6.90 -7.51
CA PRO A 59 1.15 7.21 -6.16
C PRO A 59 0.49 8.42 -5.50
N ASP A 60 -0.09 9.33 -6.29
CA ASP A 60 -0.76 10.54 -5.79
C ASP A 60 -2.27 10.34 -5.53
N GLU A 61 -2.84 9.25 -6.03
CA GLU A 61 -4.26 8.93 -5.93
C GLU A 61 -4.54 7.82 -4.92
N VAL A 62 -3.50 7.06 -4.55
CA VAL A 62 -3.64 5.92 -3.64
C VAL A 62 -4.05 6.38 -2.24
N PRO A 63 -5.00 5.68 -1.59
CA PRO A 63 -5.38 5.98 -0.21
C PRO A 63 -4.16 6.03 0.73
N VAL A 64 -4.09 7.05 1.59
CA VAL A 64 -3.03 7.22 2.58
C VAL A 64 -3.17 6.15 3.67
N ILE A 65 -2.10 5.40 3.95
CA ILE A 65 -2.02 4.44 5.05
C ILE A 65 -1.35 5.14 6.25
N PRO A 66 -1.97 5.16 7.46
CA PRO A 66 -3.18 4.42 7.86
C PRO A 66 -4.47 4.87 7.15
N ILE A 67 -5.26 3.90 6.66
CA ILE A 67 -6.51 4.17 5.93
C ILE A 67 -7.47 4.95 6.83
N GLN A 68 -7.97 6.08 6.33
CA GLN A 68 -9.00 6.85 7.04
C GLN A 68 -10.23 5.97 7.29
N GLY A 69 -10.71 5.93 8.54
CA GLY A 69 -11.81 5.05 8.93
C GLY A 69 -11.41 3.58 9.15
N CYS A 70 -10.11 3.28 9.28
CA CYS A 70 -9.66 1.97 9.74
C CYS A 70 -10.09 1.73 11.19
N THR A 71 -10.73 0.58 11.44
CA THR A 71 -11.26 0.20 12.77
C THR A 71 -10.51 -0.98 13.40
N HIS A 72 -9.37 -1.38 12.82
CA HIS A 72 -8.63 -2.53 13.32
C HIS A 72 -7.98 -2.19 14.69
N PRO A 73 -8.13 -3.06 15.72
CA PRO A 73 -7.70 -2.74 17.10
C PRO A 73 -6.19 -2.53 17.24
N GLU A 74 -5.39 -3.15 16.38
CA GLU A 74 -3.92 -3.00 16.37
C GLU A 74 -3.41 -1.96 15.35
N GLY A 75 -4.30 -1.08 14.85
CA GLY A 75 -3.98 -0.13 13.80
C GLY A 75 -4.02 -0.74 12.39
N CYS A 76 -3.79 0.11 11.38
CA CYS A 76 -3.97 -0.27 9.99
C CYS A 76 -2.96 -1.34 9.55
N ARG A 77 -3.48 -2.51 9.14
CA ARG A 77 -2.71 -3.66 8.64
C ARG A 77 -2.54 -3.68 7.11
N CYS A 78 -2.62 -2.51 6.48
CA CYS A 78 -2.38 -2.38 5.05
C CYS A 78 -0.91 -2.08 4.75
N ALA A 79 -0.47 -2.40 3.54
CA ALA A 79 0.82 -1.99 3.01
C ALA A 79 0.69 -1.61 1.52
N TYR A 80 1.57 -0.74 1.04
CA TYR A 80 1.72 -0.52 -0.39
C TYR A 80 2.62 -1.58 -1.02
N THR A 81 2.31 -1.95 -2.26
CA THR A 81 3.28 -2.59 -3.16
C THR A 81 3.26 -1.90 -4.52
N ALA A 82 4.41 -1.91 -5.19
CA ALA A 82 4.47 -1.57 -6.60
C ALA A 82 3.71 -2.63 -7.41
N VAL A 83 3.09 -2.18 -8.49
CA VAL A 83 2.60 -3.02 -9.59
C VAL A 83 3.53 -2.81 -10.76
N MET A 84 4.12 -3.88 -11.26
CA MET A 84 5.09 -3.82 -12.33
C MET A 84 4.41 -3.94 -13.69
N THR A 85 5.00 -3.35 -14.74
CA THR A 85 4.45 -3.34 -16.11
C THR A 85 4.31 -4.71 -16.77
N TYR A 86 4.91 -5.75 -16.20
CA TYR A 86 4.85 -7.13 -16.68
C TYR A 86 3.90 -8.01 -15.87
N GLU A 87 3.21 -7.47 -14.86
CA GLU A 87 2.20 -8.19 -14.07
C GLU A 87 0.79 -8.11 -14.67
N THR A 88 0.61 -7.34 -15.74
CA THR A 88 -0.67 -7.12 -16.44
C THR A 88 -0.73 -7.82 -17.78
#